data_AF-A0A2V2UX95-F1
#
_entry.id   AF-A0A2V2UX95-F1
#
_cell.length_a   1.000
_cell.length_b   1.000
_cell.length_c   1.000
_cell.angle_alpha   90.00
_cell.angle_beta   90.00
_cell.angle_gamma   90.00
#
_symmetry.space_group_name_H-M   'P 1'
#
loop_
_entity.id
_entity.type
_entity.pdbx_description
1 polymer ?
#
loop_
_entity_poly.entity_id
_entity_poly.type
_entity_poly.pdbx_seq_one_letter_code
_entity_poly.pdbx_strand_id
1 'polypeptide(L)'
;MAKTKLPTMKRVAVLLILFIAVTTVLSLSFDIAADDGAPEPNNLRHPRASAVDDAALAQIPRRVVDTWSRREYLVVLGIHSTDEEARRTRRNLQRSTCWRFPGVATRANDFTGAMLVLYVFGRHPSHGYDYSAALLEEASQWNDVVVLPMNEGRVSPEKKVGVGVFRHRGFYWYEPQGVHVV
;
A
#
# COMPACT_ATOMS: atom_id res chain seq x y z
N MET A 1 -50.99 3.68 56.86
CA MET A 1 -50.41 2.74 55.87
C MET A 1 -49.63 3.54 54.83
N ALA A 2 -48.29 3.57 54.94
CA ALA A 2 -47.44 4.31 54.02
C ALA A 2 -46.95 3.39 52.88
N LYS A 3 -47.31 3.69 51.63
CA LYS A 3 -46.76 3.01 50.45
C LYS A 3 -45.42 3.66 50.08
N THR A 4 -44.33 2.94 50.29
CA THR A 4 -42.98 3.35 49.86
C THR A 4 -42.90 3.31 48.34
N LYS A 5 -42.84 4.49 47.70
CA LYS A 5 -42.51 4.60 46.27
C LYS A 5 -41.04 4.19 46.09
N LEU A 6 -40.83 3.00 45.54
CA LEU A 6 -39.51 2.49 45.18
C LEU A 6 -38.87 3.44 44.14
N PRO A 7 -37.60 3.87 44.31
CA PRO A 7 -37.09 5.09 43.71
C PRO A 7 -36.79 4.88 42.23
N THR A 8 -37.61 5.50 41.37
CA THR A 8 -37.50 5.46 39.90
C THR A 8 -36.10 5.86 39.39
N MET A 9 -35.39 6.73 40.12
CA MET A 9 -34.01 7.14 39.80
C MET A 9 -32.99 5.99 39.83
N LYS A 10 -33.14 5.00 40.72
CA LYS A 10 -32.22 3.87 40.78
C LYS A 10 -32.34 2.96 39.56
N ARG A 11 -33.56 2.79 39.03
CA ARG A 11 -33.81 1.99 37.82
C ARG A 11 -33.25 2.68 36.57
N VAL A 12 -33.39 4.00 36.47
CA VAL A 12 -32.80 4.80 35.37
C VAL A 12 -31.28 4.74 35.41
N ALA A 13 -30.66 4.88 36.59
CA ALA A 13 -29.21 4.77 36.73
C ALA A 13 -28.69 3.38 36.34
N VAL A 14 -29.38 2.30 36.73
CA VAL A 14 -29.00 0.92 36.35
C VAL A 14 -29.14 0.71 34.84
N LEU A 15 -30.20 1.20 34.21
CA LEU A 15 -30.37 1.13 32.76
C LEU A 15 -29.31 1.93 32.00
N LEU A 16 -28.91 3.09 32.52
CA LEU A 16 -27.86 3.91 31.92
C LEU A 16 -26.49 3.23 32.01
N ILE A 17 -26.16 2.62 33.16
CA ILE A 17 -24.91 1.86 33.33
C ILE A 17 -24.89 0.64 32.41
N LEU A 18 -26.01 -0.09 32.29
CA LEU A 18 -26.13 -1.23 31.37
C LEU A 18 -25.97 -0.78 29.92
N PHE A 19 -26.58 0.34 29.53
CA PHE A 19 -26.45 0.90 28.19
C PHE A 19 -25.01 1.29 27.88
N ILE A 20 -24.33 1.99 28.81
CA ILE A 20 -22.91 2.34 28.66
C ILE A 20 -22.06 1.07 28.51
N ALA A 21 -22.27 0.06 29.37
CA ALA A 21 -21.54 -1.20 29.31
C ALA A 21 -21.77 -1.96 27.99
N VAL A 22 -23.01 -1.99 27.49
CA VAL A 22 -23.32 -2.60 26.19
C VAL A 22 -22.68 -1.81 25.06
N THR A 23 -22.75 -0.47 25.09
CA THR A 23 -22.13 0.36 24.05
C THR A 23 -20.61 0.26 24.05
N THR A 24 -19.95 0.22 25.21
CA THR A 24 -18.50 0.04 25.28
C THR A 24 -18.07 -1.35 24.84
N VAL A 25 -18.82 -2.41 25.19
CA VAL A 25 -18.56 -3.77 24.68
C VAL A 25 -18.78 -3.85 23.18
N LEU A 26 -19.85 -3.24 22.64
CA LEU A 26 -20.07 -3.18 21.19
C LEU A 26 -18.95 -2.43 20.48
N SER A 27 -18.57 -1.23 20.98
CA SER A 27 -17.45 -0.45 20.41
C SER A 27 -16.13 -1.21 20.48
N LEU A 28 -15.81 -1.90 21.59
CA LEU A 28 -14.62 -2.74 21.70
C LEU A 28 -14.68 -3.96 20.74
N SER A 29 -15.88 -4.52 20.52
CA SER A 29 -16.08 -5.65 19.60
C SER A 29 -16.00 -5.23 18.14
N PHE A 30 -16.32 -3.96 17.82
CA PHE A 30 -16.11 -3.37 16.50
C PHE A 30 -14.64 -3.00 16.25
N ASP A 31 -13.87 -2.65 17.29
CA ASP A 31 -12.41 -2.44 17.18
C ASP A 31 -11.62 -3.76 17.07
N ILE A 32 -12.11 -4.89 17.62
CA ILE A 32 -11.48 -6.22 17.46
C ILE A 32 -11.84 -6.89 16.11
N ALA A 33 -12.61 -6.20 15.26
CA ALA A 33 -12.77 -6.56 13.84
C ALA A 33 -11.93 -5.66 12.92
N ALA A 34 -11.01 -4.86 13.47
CA ALA A 34 -9.85 -4.45 12.71
C ALA A 34 -8.99 -5.69 12.52
N ASP A 35 -9.11 -6.28 11.34
CA ASP A 35 -8.11 -7.13 10.70
C ASP A 35 -6.72 -6.76 11.23
N ASP A 36 -6.20 -7.58 12.16
CA ASP A 36 -4.83 -7.51 12.68
C ASP A 36 -3.88 -7.82 11.51
N GLY A 37 -3.78 -6.87 10.58
CA GLY A 37 -2.82 -6.82 9.49
C GLY A 37 -1.43 -6.43 9.97
N ALA A 38 -1.11 -6.69 11.25
CA ALA A 38 0.27 -6.78 11.65
C ALA A 38 0.84 -8.04 10.97
N PRO A 39 1.85 -7.94 10.11
CA PRO A 39 2.47 -9.12 9.54
C PRO A 39 3.21 -9.81 10.68
N GLU A 40 2.55 -10.74 11.37
CA GLU A 40 3.25 -11.76 12.13
C GLU A 40 4.19 -12.46 11.14
N PRO A 41 5.48 -12.62 11.46
CA PRO A 41 6.47 -13.12 10.53
C PRO A 41 6.23 -14.57 10.06
N ASN A 42 5.16 -15.25 10.52
CA ASN A 42 4.90 -16.67 10.26
C ASN A 42 3.41 -17.01 10.00
N ASN A 43 2.63 -16.13 9.37
CA ASN A 43 1.30 -16.51 8.88
C ASN A 43 1.41 -17.44 7.65
N LEU A 44 1.31 -18.76 7.87
CA LEU A 44 1.43 -19.82 6.84
C LEU A 44 0.40 -19.72 5.69
N ARG A 45 -0.62 -18.87 5.81
CA ARG A 45 -1.61 -18.66 4.74
C ARG A 45 -1.10 -17.76 3.62
N HIS A 46 -0.13 -16.86 3.86
CA HIS A 46 0.34 -15.88 2.87
C HIS A 46 1.88 -15.81 2.60
N PRO A 47 2.67 -16.91 2.59
CA PRO A 47 4.11 -16.86 2.25
C PRO A 47 4.43 -16.23 0.89
N ARG A 48 3.48 -16.33 -0.05
CA ARG A 48 3.65 -15.74 -1.39
C ARG A 48 3.55 -14.22 -1.37
N ALA A 49 2.69 -13.65 -0.52
CA ALA A 49 2.54 -12.21 -0.42
C ALA A 49 3.80 -11.59 0.23
N SER A 50 4.29 -12.18 1.32
CA SER A 50 5.52 -11.71 1.97
C SER A 50 6.73 -11.78 1.04
N ALA A 51 6.88 -12.84 0.25
CA ALA A 51 7.97 -12.95 -0.72
C ALA A 51 7.86 -11.91 -1.86
N VAL A 52 6.64 -11.54 -2.26
CA VAL A 52 6.42 -10.49 -3.27
C VAL A 52 6.77 -9.12 -2.70
N ASP A 53 6.38 -8.86 -1.45
CA ASP A 53 6.68 -7.61 -0.75
C ASP A 53 8.20 -7.47 -0.51
N ASP A 54 8.86 -8.53 -0.06
CA ASP A 54 10.32 -8.58 0.12
C ASP A 54 11.05 -8.33 -1.21
N ALA A 55 10.59 -8.93 -2.31
CA ALA A 55 11.15 -8.71 -3.63
C ALA A 55 10.92 -7.27 -4.11
N ALA A 56 9.74 -6.71 -3.85
CA ALA A 56 9.38 -5.35 -4.23
C ALA A 56 10.22 -4.29 -3.52
N LEU A 57 10.57 -4.56 -2.27
CA LEU A 57 11.34 -3.68 -1.40
C LEU A 57 12.85 -4.00 -1.38
N ALA A 58 13.30 -4.98 -2.15
CA ALA A 58 14.68 -5.49 -2.11
C ALA A 58 15.75 -4.42 -2.37
N GLN A 59 15.42 -3.38 -3.16
CA GLN A 59 16.34 -2.28 -3.49
C GLN A 59 16.35 -1.17 -2.43
N ILE A 60 15.43 -1.20 -1.47
CA ILE A 60 15.29 -0.18 -0.44
C ILE A 60 16.02 -0.68 0.82
N PRO A 61 16.93 0.12 1.41
CA PRO A 61 17.59 -0.28 2.65
C PRO A 61 16.57 -0.57 3.77
N ARG A 62 16.76 -1.66 4.51
CA ARG A 62 15.86 -2.06 5.61
C ARG A 62 15.55 -0.92 6.59
N ARG A 63 16.56 -0.11 6.95
CA ARG A 63 16.38 1.07 7.82
C ARG A 63 15.32 2.07 7.30
N VAL A 64 15.20 2.21 5.98
CA VAL A 64 14.24 3.10 5.33
C VAL A 64 12.85 2.47 5.38
N VAL A 65 12.73 1.18 5.05
CA VAL A 65 11.48 0.41 5.20
C VAL A 65 10.98 0.45 6.65
N ASP A 66 11.88 0.27 7.62
CA ASP A 66 11.55 0.38 9.04
C ASP A 66 11.06 1.78 9.40
N THR A 67 11.70 2.82 8.86
CA THR A 67 11.26 4.21 9.05
C THR A 67 9.87 4.44 8.50
N TRP A 68 9.57 3.87 7.33
CA TRP A 68 8.24 3.96 6.74
C TRP A 68 7.20 3.24 7.59
N SER A 69 7.50 2.02 8.04
CA SER A 69 6.58 1.20 8.83
C SER A 69 6.21 1.79 10.19
N ARG A 70 7.13 2.53 10.81
CA ARG A 70 6.91 3.18 12.12
C ARG A 70 6.21 4.53 12.03
N ARG A 71 5.99 5.04 10.81
CA ARG A 71 5.42 6.36 10.58
C ARG A 71 3.97 6.26 10.15
N GLU A 72 3.14 7.07 10.78
CA GLU A 72 1.75 7.28 10.36
C GLU A 72 1.73 8.37 9.28
N TYR A 73 2.01 7.97 8.04
CA TYR A 73 1.81 8.87 6.90
C TYR A 73 0.31 9.14 6.72
N LEU A 74 -0.06 10.41 6.52
CA LEU A 74 -1.43 10.79 6.18
C LEU A 74 -1.80 10.30 4.78
N VAL A 75 -0.83 10.27 3.86
CA VAL A 75 -1.01 9.82 2.48
C VAL A 75 0.23 9.06 2.01
N VAL A 76 0.01 7.91 1.37
CA VAL A 76 1.04 7.21 0.58
C VAL A 76 0.61 7.22 -0.89
N LEU A 77 1.40 7.87 -1.74
CA LEU A 77 1.11 8.04 -3.16
C LEU A 77 2.05 7.15 -4.00
N GLY A 78 1.49 6.10 -4.58
CA GLY A 78 2.18 5.26 -5.57
C GLY A 78 2.04 5.81 -7.00
N ILE A 79 3.13 6.24 -7.59
CA ILE A 79 3.19 6.73 -8.98
C ILE A 79 3.76 5.63 -9.86
N HIS A 80 2.92 4.98 -10.66
CA HIS A 80 3.39 4.03 -11.65
C HIS A 80 4.28 4.72 -12.69
N SER A 81 5.48 4.20 -12.90
CA SER A 81 6.44 4.72 -13.87
C SER A 81 7.06 3.58 -14.68
N THR A 82 7.68 3.93 -15.80
CA THR A 82 8.30 2.95 -16.71
C THR A 82 9.81 3.15 -16.71
N ASP A 83 10.55 2.08 -16.96
CA ASP A 83 12.02 2.11 -17.01
C ASP A 83 12.53 2.64 -18.36
N GLU A 84 12.22 3.91 -18.62
CA GLU A 84 12.65 4.65 -19.80
C GLU A 84 13.31 5.97 -19.40
N GLU A 85 14.32 6.41 -20.15
CA GLU A 85 15.08 7.65 -19.92
C GLU A 85 14.16 8.88 -19.81
N ALA A 86 13.15 8.96 -20.69
CA ALA A 86 12.20 10.07 -20.68
C ALA A 86 11.36 10.10 -19.39
N ARG A 87 10.99 8.93 -18.84
CA ARG A 87 10.29 8.85 -17.56
C ARG A 87 11.21 9.13 -16.39
N ARG A 88 12.47 8.69 -16.45
CA ARG A 88 13.50 9.03 -15.44
C ARG A 88 13.68 10.54 -15.33
N THR A 89 13.83 11.22 -16.46
CA THR A 89 13.90 12.69 -16.50
C THR A 89 12.69 13.34 -15.83
N ARG A 90 11.47 12.83 -16.10
CA ARG A 90 10.25 13.33 -15.46
C ARG A 90 10.25 13.13 -13.94
N ARG A 91 10.65 11.97 -13.44
CA ARG A 91 10.74 11.71 -11.99
C ARG A 91 11.73 12.66 -11.33
N ASN A 92 12.89 12.88 -11.95
CA ASN A 92 13.88 13.83 -11.45
C ASN A 92 13.33 15.27 -11.40
N LEU A 93 12.55 15.68 -12.39
CA LEU A 93 11.84 16.97 -12.35
C LEU A 93 10.80 17.02 -11.24
N GLN A 94 10.00 15.97 -11.06
CA GLN A 94 9.02 15.92 -9.96
C GLN A 94 9.69 16.01 -8.59
N ARG A 95 10.80 15.28 -8.37
CA ARG A 95 11.62 15.34 -7.15
C ARG A 95 12.19 16.74 -6.89
N SER A 96 12.68 17.41 -7.94
CA SER A 96 13.27 18.75 -7.83
C SER A 96 12.25 19.90 -7.80
N THR A 97 10.98 19.62 -8.09
CA THR A 97 9.90 20.63 -8.13
C THR A 97 8.79 20.30 -7.14
N CYS A 98 7.71 19.65 -7.58
CA CYS A 98 6.46 19.49 -6.82
C CYS A 98 6.61 18.67 -5.53
N TRP A 99 7.65 17.84 -5.39
CA TRP A 99 7.93 17.07 -4.18
C TRP A 99 8.84 17.77 -3.18
N ARG A 100 9.23 19.03 -3.41
CA ARG A 100 10.01 19.81 -2.44
C ARG A 100 9.17 20.44 -1.34
N PHE A 101 7.84 20.28 -1.38
CA PHE A 101 6.97 20.80 -0.33
C PHE A 101 7.34 20.17 1.02
N PRO A 102 7.43 20.94 2.13
CA PRO A 102 7.95 20.43 3.41
C PRO A 102 7.20 19.22 3.98
N GLY A 103 5.91 19.10 3.66
CA GLY A 103 5.08 17.97 4.09
C GLY A 103 5.37 16.64 3.37
N VAL A 104 6.22 16.62 2.34
CA VAL A 104 6.56 15.40 1.59
C VAL A 104 7.75 14.69 2.24
N ALA A 105 7.57 13.42 2.57
CA ALA A 105 8.59 12.53 3.07
C ALA A 105 9.52 12.11 1.92
N THR A 106 10.79 12.50 2.01
CA THR A 106 11.81 12.24 1.00
C THR A 106 13.11 11.77 1.65
N ARG A 107 14.03 11.20 0.87
CA ARG A 107 15.37 10.87 1.38
C ARG A 107 16.08 12.07 2.01
N ALA A 108 15.90 13.28 1.48
CA ALA A 108 16.59 14.47 1.95
C ALA A 108 16.16 14.92 3.35
N ASN A 109 14.98 14.51 3.81
CA ASN A 109 14.47 14.79 5.15
C ASN A 109 14.24 13.51 5.97
N ASP A 110 14.96 12.43 5.66
CA ASP A 110 14.85 11.13 6.34
C ASP A 110 13.40 10.62 6.42
N PHE A 111 12.64 10.89 5.34
CA PHE A 111 11.22 10.53 5.20
C PHE A 111 10.33 11.09 6.32
N THR A 112 10.61 12.31 6.77
CA THR A 112 9.95 12.92 7.93
C THR A 112 8.57 13.53 7.70
N GLY A 113 8.19 13.77 6.44
CA GLY A 113 6.92 14.39 6.06
C GLY A 113 5.68 13.53 6.32
N ALA A 114 4.50 14.13 6.18
CA ALA A 114 3.21 13.47 6.32
C ALA A 114 2.77 12.72 5.05
N MET A 115 3.34 13.04 3.89
CA MET A 115 3.01 12.39 2.62
C MET A 115 4.22 11.64 2.07
N LEU A 116 4.13 10.31 1.93
CA LEU A 116 5.14 9.49 1.28
C LEU A 116 4.82 9.34 -0.22
N VAL A 117 5.80 9.59 -1.09
CA VAL A 117 5.66 9.39 -2.54
C VAL A 117 6.60 8.28 -2.96
N LEU A 118 6.07 7.27 -3.65
CA LEU A 118 6.81 6.11 -4.13
C LEU A 118 6.61 5.95 -5.64
N TYR A 119 7.68 5.70 -6.38
CA TYR A 119 7.62 5.33 -7.79
C TYR A 119 7.61 3.81 -7.92
N VAL A 120 6.56 3.29 -8.56
CA VAL A 120 6.31 1.85 -8.64
C VAL A 120 6.56 1.38 -10.08
N PHE A 121 7.33 0.30 -10.21
CA PHE A 121 7.76 -0.23 -11.51
C PHE A 121 7.42 -1.70 -11.65
N GLY A 122 7.06 -2.09 -12.87
CA GLY A 122 7.19 -3.45 -13.35
C GLY A 122 8.45 -3.63 -14.19
N ARG A 123 8.70 -4.86 -14.64
CA ARG A 123 9.78 -5.21 -15.56
C ARG A 123 9.42 -4.73 -16.96
N HIS A 124 10.20 -3.82 -17.52
CA HIS A 124 9.87 -3.21 -18.81
C HIS A 124 10.31 -4.11 -19.99
N PRO A 125 9.49 -4.25 -21.05
CA PRO A 125 9.79 -5.15 -22.17
C PRO A 125 11.03 -4.75 -22.99
N SER A 126 11.42 -3.47 -23.01
CA SER A 126 12.64 -3.04 -23.72
C SER A 126 13.93 -3.60 -23.14
N HIS A 127 13.88 -4.03 -21.88
CA HIS A 127 15.03 -4.59 -21.14
C HIS A 127 14.88 -6.10 -20.96
N GLY A 128 14.10 -6.77 -21.82
CA GLY A 128 13.90 -8.22 -21.74
C GLY A 128 13.07 -8.69 -20.55
N TYR A 129 12.31 -7.78 -19.93
CA TYR A 129 11.67 -7.99 -18.62
C TYR A 129 12.66 -8.15 -17.46
N ASP A 130 13.83 -7.53 -17.55
CA ASP A 130 14.71 -7.27 -16.41
C ASP A 130 14.67 -5.79 -16.01
N TYR A 131 15.19 -5.48 -14.80
CA TYR A 131 15.38 -4.09 -14.38
C TYR A 131 16.71 -3.57 -14.92
N SER A 132 16.71 -2.40 -15.56
CA SER A 132 17.96 -1.82 -16.06
C SER A 132 18.88 -1.40 -14.92
N ALA A 133 20.19 -1.39 -15.19
CA ALA A 133 21.20 -0.92 -14.23
C ALA A 133 20.91 0.51 -13.75
N ALA A 134 20.42 1.37 -14.67
CA ALA A 134 20.10 2.76 -14.35
C ALA A 134 18.86 2.89 -13.45
N LEU A 135 17.88 1.98 -13.52
CA LEU A 135 16.77 1.93 -12.55
C LEU A 135 17.26 1.50 -11.16
N LEU A 136 18.15 0.50 -11.10
CA LEU A 136 18.71 0.02 -9.82
C LEU A 136 19.59 1.10 -9.16
N GLU A 137 20.37 1.83 -9.94
CA GLU A 137 21.12 2.99 -9.47
C GLU A 137 20.17 4.07 -8.92
N GLU A 138 19.11 4.42 -9.67
CA GLU A 138 18.10 5.37 -9.22
C GLU A 138 17.44 4.93 -7.91
N ALA A 139 17.10 3.63 -7.78
CA ALA A 139 16.50 3.08 -6.57
C ALA A 139 17.42 3.24 -5.35
N SER A 140 18.71 2.93 -5.51
CA SER A 140 19.71 3.12 -4.45
C SER A 140 19.94 4.59 -4.10
N GLN A 141 19.77 5.48 -5.07
CA GLN A 141 19.99 6.91 -4.91
C GLN A 141 18.81 7.60 -4.23
N TRP A 142 17.58 7.19 -4.47
CA TRP A 142 16.41 7.91 -3.96
C TRP A 142 15.70 7.18 -2.83
N ASN A 143 15.86 5.86 -2.73
CA ASN A 143 15.13 4.99 -1.81
C ASN A 143 13.61 5.16 -1.89
N ASP A 144 13.07 5.72 -2.98
CA ASP A 144 11.63 5.95 -3.22
C ASP A 144 11.10 5.09 -4.36
N VAL A 145 11.88 4.10 -4.80
CA VAL A 145 11.58 3.23 -5.94
C VAL A 145 11.22 1.83 -5.45
N VAL A 146 10.03 1.37 -5.82
CA VAL A 146 9.51 0.04 -5.53
C VAL A 146 9.46 -0.76 -6.84
N VAL A 147 10.11 -1.92 -6.88
CA VAL A 147 10.25 -2.74 -8.09
C VAL A 147 9.45 -4.02 -7.97
N LEU A 148 8.19 -3.99 -8.41
CA LEU A 148 7.30 -5.14 -8.29
C LEU A 148 7.80 -6.31 -9.17
N PRO A 149 7.82 -7.55 -8.67
CA PRO A 149 8.24 -8.75 -9.42
C PRO A 149 7.16 -9.18 -10.43
N MET A 150 6.71 -8.24 -11.25
CA MET A 150 5.71 -8.41 -12.30
C MET A 150 6.20 -7.76 -13.59
N ASN A 151 5.68 -8.25 -14.72
CA ASN A 151 5.96 -7.65 -16.01
C ASN A 151 5.09 -6.40 -16.20
N GLU A 152 5.70 -5.37 -16.77
CA GLU A 152 4.96 -4.18 -17.15
C GLU A 152 3.98 -4.52 -18.29
N GLY A 153 2.81 -3.89 -18.27
CA GLY A 153 1.83 -4.03 -19.33
C GLY A 153 2.35 -3.45 -20.64
N ARG A 154 2.34 -4.27 -21.71
CA ARG A 154 2.64 -3.77 -23.06
C ARG A 154 1.44 -2.97 -23.56
N VAL A 155 1.63 -1.67 -23.80
CA VAL A 155 0.61 -0.87 -24.49
C VAL A 155 0.50 -1.39 -25.92
N SER A 156 -0.66 -1.92 -26.30
CA SER A 156 -0.95 -2.24 -27.70
C SER A 156 -0.98 -0.93 -28.50
N PRO A 157 -0.19 -0.79 -29.59
CA PRO A 157 -0.13 0.43 -30.41
C PRO A 157 -1.49 0.86 -30.98
N GLU A 158 -2.43 -0.09 -31.09
CA GLU A 158 -3.76 0.15 -31.65
C GLU A 158 -4.74 0.78 -30.64
N LYS A 159 -4.35 0.91 -29.37
CA LYS A 159 -5.23 1.43 -28.33
C LYS A 159 -5.32 2.96 -28.42
N LYS A 160 -6.32 3.44 -29.16
CA LYS A 160 -6.66 4.88 -29.22
C LYS A 160 -7.20 5.36 -27.88
N VAL A 161 -6.66 6.47 -27.37
CA VAL A 161 -7.20 7.17 -26.19
C VAL A 161 -8.60 7.68 -26.53
N GLY A 162 -9.60 7.32 -25.71
CA GLY A 162 -10.99 7.79 -25.86
C GLY A 162 -11.95 6.88 -26.64
N VAL A 163 -11.51 5.71 -27.13
CA VAL A 163 -12.40 4.73 -27.78
C VAL A 163 -12.54 3.50 -26.89
N GLY A 164 -13.47 3.56 -25.95
CA GLY A 164 -13.93 2.40 -25.19
C GLY A 164 -14.80 1.51 -26.05
N VAL A 165 -14.19 0.70 -26.91
CA VAL A 165 -14.86 -0.47 -27.47
C VAL A 165 -14.35 -1.68 -26.71
N PHE A 166 -15.12 -2.12 -25.72
CA PHE A 166 -15.01 -3.48 -25.18
C PHE A 166 -15.36 -4.46 -26.30
N ARG A 167 -14.41 -4.70 -27.19
CA ARG A 167 -14.46 -5.86 -28.08
C ARG A 167 -13.79 -7.02 -27.35
N HIS A 168 -14.58 -8.06 -27.20
CA HIS A 168 -14.26 -9.35 -26.58
C HIS A 168 -12.98 -9.96 -27.20
N ARG A 169 -11.81 -9.54 -26.74
CA ARG A 169 -10.57 -10.32 -26.78
C ARG A 169 -9.91 -10.13 -25.43
N GLY A 170 -9.83 -11.25 -24.71
CA GLY A 170 -9.59 -11.34 -23.28
C GLY A 170 -8.46 -10.46 -22.78
N PHE A 171 -8.74 -9.75 -21.69
CA PHE A 171 -7.75 -9.49 -20.67
C PHE A 171 -7.26 -10.86 -20.18
N TYR A 172 -6.07 -11.29 -20.62
CA TYR A 172 -5.39 -12.40 -19.97
C TYR A 172 -4.81 -11.89 -18.65
N TRP A 173 -5.65 -11.88 -17.61
CA TRP A 173 -5.16 -12.15 -16.27
C TRP A 173 -4.71 -13.60 -16.29
N TYR A 174 -3.41 -13.85 -16.16
CA TYR A 174 -2.90 -15.22 -16.09
C TYR A 174 -3.29 -15.78 -14.72
N GLU A 175 -4.24 -16.71 -14.74
CA GLU A 175 -4.53 -17.63 -13.64
C GLU A 175 -3.30 -18.52 -13.43
N PRO A 176 -2.82 -18.72 -12.18
CA PRO A 176 -1.61 -19.48 -11.94
C PRO A 176 -1.87 -20.95 -12.30
N GLN A 177 -1.26 -21.40 -13.40
CA GLN A 177 -1.38 -22.79 -13.83
C GLN A 177 -0.88 -23.74 -12.74
N GLY A 178 -1.72 -24.75 -12.50
CA GLY A 178 -1.50 -25.81 -11.55
C GLY A 178 -0.23 -26.61 -11.82
N VAL A 179 0.28 -27.14 -10.72
CA VAL A 179 1.31 -28.18 -10.67
C VAL A 179 0.84 -29.38 -11.50
N HIS A 180 1.56 -29.70 -12.57
CA HIS A 180 1.51 -31.04 -13.15
C HIS A 180 2.64 -31.86 -12.54
N VAL A 181 2.26 -32.73 -11.60
CA VAL A 181 3.04 -33.92 -11.26
C VAL A 181 2.80 -34.93 -12.37
N VAL A 182 3.86 -35.26 -13.12
CA VAL A 182 4.10 -36.60 -13.67
C VAL A 182 5.58 -36.87 -13.50
#